data_AF-A0A7S0QPN2-F1
#
_entry.id   AF-A0A7S0QPN2-F1
#
_cell.length_a   1.000
_cell.length_b   1.000
_cell.length_c   1.000
_cell.angle_alpha   90.00
_cell.angle_beta   90.00
_cell.angle_gamma   90.00
#
_symmetry.space_group_name_H-M   'P 1'
#
loop_
_entity.id
_entity.type
_entity.pdbx_description
1 polymer ?
#
loop_
_entity_poly.entity_id
_entity_poly.type
_entity_poly.pdbx_seq_one_letter_code
_entity_poly.pdbx_strand_id
1 'polypeptide(L)'
;ISRGGGAWANGIAAGGGDRRKFVEGLTAHMLEVKALFASTTMVAQFAVPFSYYHLTYVVLVFNLVLLAYCFLFMNALQGNPASLIIYPAVVVMLSGLHELANKMSDPFGDDESDLNVDAFLNTALVDSRNLIYSEEL
;
A
#
# COMPACT_ATOMS: atom_id res chain seq x y z
N ILE A 1 -60.01 -34.16 -3.61
CA ILE A 1 -59.43 -34.63 -4.89
C ILE A 1 -59.32 -33.38 -5.78
N SER A 2 -58.21 -32.66 -5.68
CA SER A 2 -57.10 -32.70 -6.67
C SER A 2 -57.52 -32.17 -8.05
N ARG A 3 -56.94 -31.02 -8.42
CA ARG A 3 -56.34 -30.64 -9.71
C ARG A 3 -56.34 -29.11 -9.76
N GLY A 4 -55.20 -28.44 -9.69
CA GLY A 4 -54.11 -28.57 -10.64
C GLY A 4 -54.14 -27.32 -11.53
N GLY A 5 -53.92 -26.16 -10.93
CA GLY A 5 -53.98 -24.87 -11.61
C GLY A 5 -52.83 -23.99 -11.16
N GLY A 6 -51.88 -23.73 -12.06
CA GLY A 6 -51.03 -22.56 -11.96
C GLY A 6 -49.57 -22.74 -11.53
N ALA A 7 -48.94 -23.89 -11.75
CA ALA A 7 -47.47 -24.02 -11.62
C ALA A 7 -46.68 -23.08 -12.57
N TRP A 8 -47.35 -22.50 -13.56
CA TRP A 8 -46.75 -21.61 -14.57
C TRP A 8 -46.84 -20.12 -14.19
N ALA A 9 -47.65 -19.75 -13.18
CA ALA A 9 -47.74 -18.36 -12.71
C ALA A 9 -46.55 -17.97 -11.80
N ASN A 10 -45.88 -18.94 -11.18
CA ASN A 10 -44.72 -18.70 -10.31
C ASN A 10 -43.40 -18.56 -11.06
N GLY A 11 -43.34 -18.88 -12.37
CA GLY A 11 -42.11 -18.78 -13.17
C GLY A 11 -41.80 -17.36 -13.65
N ILE A 12 -42.83 -16.52 -13.83
CA ILE A 12 -42.66 -15.16 -14.41
C ILE A 12 -42.46 -14.09 -13.32
N ALA A 13 -42.91 -14.36 -12.08
CA ALA A 13 -42.55 -13.54 -10.91
C ALA A 13 -41.10 -13.78 -10.42
N ALA A 14 -40.45 -14.88 -10.84
CA ALA A 14 -39.11 -15.25 -10.42
C ALA A 14 -37.96 -14.51 -11.16
N GLY A 15 -38.22 -13.94 -12.34
CA GLY A 15 -37.20 -13.23 -13.14
C GLY A 15 -36.89 -11.78 -12.71
N GLY A 16 -37.61 -11.27 -11.71
CA GLY A 16 -37.35 -9.96 -11.10
C GLY A 16 -36.34 -10.01 -9.95
N GLY A 17 -36.20 -11.16 -9.27
CA GLY A 17 -35.27 -11.35 -8.16
C GLY A 17 -33.82 -11.47 -8.63
N ASP A 18 -33.59 -12.08 -9.78
CA ASP A 18 -32.25 -12.33 -10.33
C ASP A 18 -31.56 -11.04 -10.80
N ARG A 19 -32.31 -10.17 -11.52
CA ARG A 19 -31.84 -8.84 -11.89
C ARG A 19 -31.61 -7.92 -10.68
N ARG A 20 -32.45 -7.99 -9.65
CA ARG A 20 -32.24 -7.19 -8.42
C ARG A 20 -30.98 -7.64 -7.68
N LYS A 21 -30.78 -8.95 -7.50
CA LYS A 21 -29.57 -9.49 -6.88
C LYS A 21 -28.30 -9.16 -7.67
N PHE A 22 -28.37 -9.20 -9.00
CA PHE A 22 -27.28 -8.77 -9.87
C PHE A 22 -26.96 -7.28 -9.68
N VAL A 23 -27.99 -6.41 -9.72
CA VAL A 23 -27.81 -4.95 -9.53
C VAL A 23 -27.31 -4.64 -8.11
N GLU A 24 -27.80 -5.35 -7.09
CA GLU A 24 -27.32 -5.23 -5.71
C GLU A 24 -25.84 -5.63 -5.59
N GLY A 25 -25.45 -6.75 -6.22
CA GLY A 25 -24.04 -7.18 -6.26
C GLY A 25 -23.14 -6.21 -7.03
N LEU A 26 -23.60 -5.70 -8.17
CA LEU A 26 -22.86 -4.72 -8.96
C LEU A 26 -22.72 -3.38 -8.22
N THR A 27 -23.77 -2.95 -7.53
CA THR A 27 -23.73 -1.76 -6.66
C THR A 27 -22.76 -1.97 -5.50
N ALA A 28 -22.72 -3.17 -4.90
CA ALA A 28 -21.79 -3.50 -3.84
C ALA A 28 -20.32 -3.43 -4.33
N HIS A 29 -20.01 -4.00 -5.49
CA HIS A 29 -18.67 -3.90 -6.07
C HIS A 29 -18.29 -2.48 -6.48
N MET A 30 -19.23 -1.69 -7.01
CA MET A 30 -18.99 -0.28 -7.31
C MET A 30 -18.68 0.53 -6.04
N LEU A 31 -19.36 0.24 -4.93
CA LEU A 31 -19.08 0.86 -3.64
C LEU A 31 -17.69 0.46 -3.11
N GLU A 32 -17.30 -0.80 -3.27
CA GLU A 32 -15.98 -1.29 -2.88
C GLU A 32 -14.86 -0.61 -3.69
N VAL A 33 -15.00 -0.54 -5.01
CA VAL A 33 -14.05 0.18 -5.88
C VAL A 33 -13.96 1.65 -5.48
N LYS A 34 -15.09 2.31 -5.24
CA LYS A 34 -15.10 3.71 -4.77
C LYS A 34 -14.40 3.87 -3.42
N ALA A 35 -14.59 2.94 -2.50
CA ALA A 35 -13.92 2.96 -1.19
C ALA A 35 -12.40 2.79 -1.33
N LEU A 36 -11.95 1.89 -2.21
CA LEU A 36 -10.53 1.70 -2.51
C LEU A 36 -9.90 2.97 -3.10
N PHE A 37 -10.53 3.59 -4.11
CA PHE A 37 -10.05 4.84 -4.70
C PHE A 37 -9.97 5.98 -3.67
N ALA A 38 -10.98 6.10 -2.81
CA ALA A 38 -10.98 7.11 -1.75
C ALA A 38 -9.84 6.86 -0.75
N SER A 39 -9.59 5.61 -0.36
CA SER A 39 -8.49 5.23 0.53
C SER A 39 -7.13 5.58 -0.07
N THR A 40 -6.88 5.21 -1.33
CA THR A 40 -5.63 5.54 -2.03
C THR A 40 -5.42 7.05 -2.14
N THR A 41 -6.48 7.79 -2.47
CA THR A 41 -6.42 9.26 -2.56
C THR A 41 -6.11 9.89 -1.21
N MET A 42 -6.67 9.37 -0.12
CA MET A 42 -6.36 9.85 1.22
C MET A 42 -4.88 9.63 1.57
N VAL A 43 -4.33 8.45 1.28
CA VAL A 43 -2.91 8.17 1.52
C VAL A 43 -2.01 9.12 0.73
N ALA A 44 -2.34 9.39 -0.53
CA ALA A 44 -1.57 10.32 -1.37
C ALA A 44 -1.69 11.79 -0.91
N GLN A 45 -2.85 12.20 -0.37
CA GLN A 45 -3.08 13.58 0.08
C GLN A 45 -2.50 13.88 1.46
N PHE A 46 -2.42 12.87 2.34
CA PHE A 46 -1.88 13.01 3.69
C PHE A 46 -0.41 12.58 3.76
N ALA A 47 0.43 13.21 2.94
CA ALA A 47 1.88 13.07 3.05
C ALA A 47 2.37 13.53 4.44
N VAL A 48 3.44 12.88 4.93
CA VAL A 48 4.06 13.24 6.22
C VAL A 48 4.47 14.71 6.18
N PRO A 49 4.10 15.55 7.17
CA PRO A 49 4.44 16.97 7.12
C PRO A 49 5.95 17.18 7.08
N PHE A 50 6.40 18.12 6.25
CA PHE A 50 7.82 18.42 5.99
C PHE A 50 8.68 18.62 7.24
N SER A 51 8.09 19.14 8.32
CA SER A 51 8.79 19.32 9.60
C SER A 51 9.21 18.01 10.27
N TYR A 52 8.42 16.94 10.13
CA TYR A 52 8.74 15.63 10.71
C TYR A 52 9.94 14.97 10.02
N TYR A 53 10.10 15.20 8.72
CA TYR A 53 11.27 14.74 7.97
C TYR A 53 12.56 15.30 8.56
N HIS A 54 12.59 16.63 8.76
CA HIS A 54 13.76 17.33 9.30
C HIS A 54 14.05 16.90 10.74
N LEU A 55 13.00 16.77 11.55
CA LEU A 55 13.15 16.38 12.95
C LEU A 55 13.73 14.96 13.07
N THR A 56 13.25 14.02 12.26
CA THR A 56 13.76 12.64 12.25
C THR A 56 15.24 12.59 11.90
N TYR A 57 15.67 13.37 10.90
CA TYR A 57 17.09 13.46 10.53
C TYR A 57 17.94 14.07 11.66
N VAL A 58 17.49 15.14 12.30
CA VAL A 58 18.20 15.76 13.43
C VAL A 58 18.34 14.79 14.61
N VAL A 59 17.27 14.06 14.93
CA VAL A 59 17.29 13.04 16.00
C VAL A 59 18.23 11.89 15.64
N LEU A 60 18.26 11.44 14.38
CA LEU A 60 19.19 10.41 13.91
C LEU A 60 20.65 10.86 14.10
N VAL A 61 20.99 12.06 13.62
CA VAL A 61 22.36 12.62 13.74
C VAL A 61 22.75 12.76 15.20
N PHE A 62 21.86 13.27 16.06
CA PHE A 62 22.13 13.41 17.49
C PHE A 62 22.40 12.05 18.17
N ASN A 63 21.61 11.02 17.82
CA ASN A 63 21.83 9.66 18.31
C ASN A 63 23.18 9.08 17.84
N LEU A 64 23.56 9.29 16.58
CA LEU A 64 24.85 8.82 16.06
C LEU A 64 26.02 9.50 16.77
N VAL A 65 25.93 10.81 17.03
CA VAL A 65 26.97 11.55 17.78
C VAL A 65 27.08 11.06 19.22
N LEU A 66 25.95 10.86 19.91
CA LEU A 66 25.93 10.27 21.26
C LEU A 66 26.52 8.87 21.28
N LEU A 67 26.20 8.06 20.27
CA LEU A 67 26.74 6.70 20.14
C LEU A 67 28.26 6.72 19.92
N ALA A 68 28.75 7.65 19.09
CA ALA A 68 30.20 7.87 18.90
C ALA A 68 30.89 8.23 20.21
N TYR A 69 30.26 9.11 21.00
CA TYR A 69 30.74 9.47 22.34
C TYR A 69 30.80 8.24 23.25
N CYS A 70 29.74 7.44 23.34
CA CYS A 70 29.73 6.22 24.17
C CYS A 70 30.84 5.23 23.80
N PHE A 71 31.10 5.00 22.51
CA PHE A 71 32.17 4.11 22.05
C PHE A 71 33.58 4.63 22.37
N LEU A 72 33.77 5.95 22.45
CA LEU A 72 35.05 6.56 22.83
C LEU A 72 35.35 6.34 24.32
N PHE A 73 34.34 6.46 25.19
CA PHE A 73 34.52 6.43 26.66
C PHE A 73 34.42 5.03 27.28
N MET A 74 33.91 4.02 26.57
CA MET A 74 33.72 2.66 27.11
C MET A 74 34.98 1.98 27.66
N ASN A 75 36.18 2.37 27.21
CA ASN A 75 37.46 1.78 27.64
C ASN A 75 38.44 2.83 28.17
N ALA A 76 37.97 3.83 28.93
CA ALA A 76 38.84 4.82 29.60
C ALA A 76 39.90 5.45 28.65
N LEU A 77 39.47 5.87 27.45
CA LEU A 77 40.32 6.43 26.37
C LEU A 77 41.35 5.46 25.74
N GLN A 78 41.44 4.21 26.18
CA GLN A 78 42.34 3.23 25.55
C GLN A 78 41.81 2.68 24.22
N GLY A 79 40.52 2.89 23.93
CA GLY A 79 39.88 2.50 22.67
C GLY A 79 39.82 0.98 22.49
N ASN A 80 38.69 0.44 22.05
CA ASN A 80 38.65 -0.93 21.56
C ASN A 80 38.89 -0.90 20.04
N PRO A 81 39.88 -1.59 19.46
CA PRO A 81 40.05 -1.62 17.99
C PRO A 81 38.79 -2.10 17.25
N ALA A 82 37.92 -2.88 17.92
CA ALA A 82 36.65 -3.30 17.35
C ALA A 82 35.66 -2.13 17.12
N SER A 83 35.72 -1.05 17.89
CA SER A 83 34.80 0.09 17.70
C SER A 83 35.04 0.82 16.38
N LEU A 84 36.26 0.76 15.84
CA LEU A 84 36.62 1.32 14.54
C LEU A 84 35.82 0.67 13.38
N ILE A 85 35.45 -0.61 13.53
CA ILE A 85 34.69 -1.35 12.52
C ILE A 85 33.19 -1.31 12.83
N ILE A 86 32.83 -1.48 14.10
CA ILE A 86 31.43 -1.59 14.52
C ILE A 86 30.70 -0.25 14.36
N TYR A 87 31.31 0.87 14.73
CA TYR A 87 30.68 2.18 14.64
C TYR A 87 30.28 2.57 13.20
N PRO A 88 31.18 2.55 12.19
CA PRO A 88 30.77 2.87 10.82
C PRO A 88 29.76 1.89 10.25
N ALA A 89 29.80 0.61 10.64
CA ALA A 89 28.77 -0.36 10.24
C ALA A 89 27.37 0.04 10.76
N VAL A 90 27.28 0.48 12.02
CA VAL A 90 26.02 0.97 12.61
C VAL A 90 25.55 2.27 11.94
N VAL A 91 26.48 3.19 11.62
CA VAL A 91 26.14 4.43 10.89
C VAL A 91 25.53 4.12 9.53
N VAL A 92 26.13 3.21 8.76
CA VAL A 92 25.61 2.80 7.44
C VAL A 92 24.24 2.14 7.59
N MET A 93 24.05 1.24 8.56
CA MET A 93 22.75 0.60 8.79
C MET A 93 21.66 1.60 9.15
N LEU A 94 21.91 2.51 10.11
CA LEU A 94 20.91 3.46 10.57
C LEU A 94 20.60 4.54 9.52
N SER A 95 21.61 5.00 8.79
CA SER A 95 21.42 5.97 7.71
C SER A 95 20.67 5.34 6.53
N GLY A 96 21.04 4.10 6.15
CA GLY A 96 20.35 3.35 5.11
C GLY A 96 18.89 3.05 5.47
N LEU A 97 18.60 2.73 6.74
CA LEU A 97 17.23 2.54 7.21
C LEU A 97 16.41 3.83 7.14
N HIS A 98 17.03 4.98 7.43
CA HIS A 98 16.36 6.28 7.31
C HIS A 98 16.06 6.63 5.85
N GLU A 99 17.01 6.43 4.94
CA GLU A 99 16.78 6.64 3.49
C GLU A 99 15.69 5.70 2.96
N LEU A 100 15.69 4.43 3.37
CA LEU A 100 14.65 3.48 3.01
C LEU A 100 13.27 3.92 3.50
N ALA A 101 13.18 4.39 4.76
CA ALA A 101 11.91 4.90 5.31
C ALA A 101 11.40 6.11 4.53
N ASN A 102 12.30 6.97 4.04
CA ASN A 102 11.94 8.11 3.21
C ASN A 102 11.40 7.66 1.84
N LYS A 103 12.06 6.71 1.18
CA LYS A 103 11.57 6.15 -0.09
C LYS A 103 10.20 5.47 0.07
N MET A 104 10.01 4.76 1.17
CA MET A 104 8.72 4.13 1.47
C MET A 104 7.61 5.11 1.86
N SER A 105 7.94 6.38 2.15
CA SER A 105 6.95 7.38 2.58
C SER A 105 6.11 7.93 1.43
N ASP A 106 6.59 7.83 0.19
CA ASP A 106 5.87 8.20 -1.02
C ASP A 106 5.88 7.06 -2.06
N PRO A 107 4.99 6.06 -1.92
CA PRO A 107 4.99 4.87 -2.78
C PRO A 107 4.44 5.11 -4.21
N PHE A 108 3.97 6.31 -4.51
CA PHE A 108 3.40 6.71 -5.80
C PHE A 108 4.24 7.77 -6.52
N GLY A 109 5.49 7.97 -6.06
CA GLY A 109 6.43 8.89 -6.67
C GLY A 109 7.03 8.34 -7.97
N ASP A 110 8.17 8.92 -8.34
CA ASP A 110 8.95 8.56 -9.52
C ASP A 110 10.22 7.76 -9.18
N ASP A 111 10.36 7.26 -7.94
CA ASP A 111 11.52 6.47 -7.55
C ASP A 111 11.47 5.06 -8.16
N GLU A 112 12.64 4.45 -8.40
CA GLU A 112 12.74 3.10 -8.98
C GLU A 112 12.06 2.01 -8.13
N SER A 113 11.90 2.26 -6.82
CA SER A 113 11.24 1.36 -5.88
C SER A 113 9.73 1.56 -5.76
N ASP A 114 9.15 2.52 -6.48
CA ASP A 114 7.74 2.89 -6.37
C ASP A 114 6.82 1.97 -7.17
N LEU A 115 5.52 2.09 -6.90
CA LEU A 115 4.51 1.32 -7.61
C LEU A 115 4.35 1.84 -9.04
N ASN A 116 4.58 0.98 -10.03
CA ASN A 116 4.34 1.32 -11.43
C ASN A 116 2.83 1.33 -11.74
N VAL A 117 2.19 2.47 -11.45
CA VAL A 117 0.74 2.68 -11.64
C VAL A 117 0.33 2.50 -13.11
N ASP A 118 1.18 2.93 -14.05
CA ASP A 118 0.92 2.80 -15.48
C ASP A 118 0.85 1.34 -15.93
N ALA A 119 1.79 0.50 -15.48
CA ALA A 119 1.77 -0.93 -15.77
C ALA A 119 0.54 -1.61 -15.16
N PHE A 120 0.17 -1.22 -13.94
CA PHE A 120 -1.02 -1.74 -13.27
C PHE A 120 -2.31 -1.39 -14.01
N LEU A 121 -2.50 -0.13 -14.41
CA LEU A 121 -3.68 0.33 -15.15
C LEU A 121 -3.78 -0.33 -16.53
N ASN A 122 -2.65 -0.46 -17.23
CA ASN A 122 -2.62 -1.15 -18.53
C ASN A 122 -3.05 -2.63 -18.39
N THR A 123 -2.60 -3.31 -17.34
CA THR A 123 -3.00 -4.70 -17.08
C THR A 123 -4.50 -4.80 -16.82
N ALA A 124 -5.05 -3.94 -15.95
CA ALA A 124 -6.49 -3.91 -15.67
C ALA A 124 -7.34 -3.60 -16.91
N LEU A 125 -6.88 -2.69 -17.78
CA LEU A 125 -7.53 -2.37 -19.04
C LEU A 125 -7.51 -3.55 -20.02
N VAL A 126 -6.37 -4.23 -20.14
CA VAL A 126 -6.24 -5.41 -21.02
C VAL A 126 -7.12 -6.55 -20.51
N ASP A 127 -7.15 -6.80 -19.21
CA ASP A 127 -7.96 -7.87 -18.62
C ASP A 127 -9.46 -7.61 -18.80
N SER A 128 -9.92 -6.39 -18.50
CA SER A 128 -11.33 -6.00 -18.74
C SER A 128 -11.72 -6.11 -20.21
N ARG A 129 -10.84 -5.68 -21.12
CA ARG A 129 -11.04 -5.83 -22.56
C ARG A 129 -11.16 -7.30 -22.97
N ASN A 130 -10.29 -8.16 -22.47
CA ASN A 130 -10.28 -9.58 -22.81
C ASN A 130 -11.54 -10.30 -22.31
N LEU A 131 -12.07 -9.92 -21.15
CA LEU A 131 -13.34 -10.46 -20.63
C LEU A 131 -14.52 -10.13 -21.54
N ILE A 132 -14.61 -8.89 -22.03
CA ILE A 132 -15.68 -8.46 -22.94
C ILE A 132 -15.64 -9.27 -24.24
N TYR A 133 -14.45 -9.51 -24.80
CA TYR A 133 -14.32 -10.29 -26.03
C TYR A 133 -14.47 -11.80 -25.84
N SER A 134 -14.37 -12.31 -24.61
CA SER A 134 -14.54 -13.75 -24.32
C SER A 134 -16.00 -14.22 -24.31
N GLU A 135 -16.97 -13.30 -24.26
CA GLU A 135 -18.41 -13.63 -24.31
C GLU A 135 -18.97 -13.74 -25.75
N GLU A 136 -18.21 -13.36 -26.78
CA GLU A 136 -18.66 -13.40 -28.20
C GLU A 136 -18.30 -14.72 -28.95
N LEU A 137 -17.70 -15.70 -28.27
CA LEU A 137 -17.31 -17.02 -28.81
C LEU A 137 -18.12 -18.16 -28.17
#